data_AF-A0A9Q8QSA9-F1
#
_entry.id   AF-A0A9Q8QSA9-F1
#
_cell.length_a   1.000
_cell.length_b   1.000
_cell.length_c   1.000
_cell.angle_alpha   90.00
_cell.angle_beta   90.00
_cell.angle_gamma   90.00
#
_symmetry.space_group_name_H-M   'P 1'
#
loop_
_entity.id
_entity.type
_entity.pdbx_description
1 polymer ?
#
loop_
_entity_poly.entity_id
_entity_poly.type
_entity_poly.pdbx_seq_one_letter_code
_entity_poly.pdbx_strand_id
1 'polypeptide(L)' 'MPNNGWPQDARMKRIGEGYMLNLLSLVDSFTKFLSLAGLLPTEAAELEAQTKKDIQNKDIHFVVNTHIVYARKPL' A
#
# COMPACT_ATOMS: atom_id res chain seq x y z
N MET A 1 -4.69 8.99 5.20
CA MET A 1 -4.24 8.89 3.82
C MET A 1 -4.98 7.74 3.13
N PRO A 2 -5.68 8.00 2.00
CA PRO A 2 -6.36 6.96 1.19
C PRO A 2 -5.35 6.00 0.54
N ASN A 3 -5.72 4.73 0.33
CA ASN A 3 -4.91 3.73 -0.44
C ASN A 3 -4.84 3.98 -1.94
N ASN A 4 -5.88 4.56 -2.53
CA ASN A 4 -5.98 4.80 -3.97
C ASN A 4 -6.89 6.02 -4.27
N GLY A 5 -7.21 6.23 -5.55
CA GLY A 5 -7.97 7.38 -6.04
C GLY A 5 -9.49 7.32 -5.86
N TRP A 6 -10.03 6.55 -4.91
CA TRP A 6 -11.46 6.51 -4.58
C TRP A 6 -12.07 7.81 -4.03
N PRO A 7 -11.34 8.70 -3.32
CA PRO A 7 -11.95 9.92 -2.78
C PRO A 7 -12.45 10.87 -3.87
N GLN A 8 -13.58 11.53 -3.63
CA GLN A 8 -14.12 12.56 -4.52
C GLN A 8 -13.36 13.89 -4.43
N ASP A 9 -12.80 14.20 -3.26
CA ASP A 9 -11.96 15.39 -3.08
C ASP A 9 -10.69 15.27 -3.95
N ALA A 10 -10.45 16.29 -4.79
CA ALA A 10 -9.38 16.26 -5.79
C ALA A 10 -7.99 16.16 -5.15
N ARG A 11 -7.77 16.77 -3.98
CA ARG A 11 -6.51 16.70 -3.26
C ARG A 11 -6.29 15.30 -2.68
N MET A 12 -7.31 14.74 -2.02
CA MET A 12 -7.24 13.40 -1.43
C MET A 12 -7.09 12.31 -2.48
N LYS A 13 -7.75 12.46 -3.63
CA LYS A 13 -7.57 11.58 -4.79
C LYS A 13 -6.12 11.53 -5.24
N ARG A 14 -5.48 12.69 -5.45
CA ARG A 14 -4.07 12.78 -5.87
C ARG A 14 -3.11 12.19 -4.84
N ILE A 15 -3.39 12.41 -3.55
CA ILE A 15 -2.62 11.79 -2.46
C ILE A 15 -2.76 10.26 -2.51
N GLY A 16 -3.99 9.75 -2.68
CA GLY A 16 -4.26 8.33 -2.76
C GLY A 16 -3.62 7.67 -3.98
N GLU A 17 -3.65 8.31 -5.15
CA GLU A 17 -2.95 7.85 -6.35
C GLU A 17 -1.43 7.75 -6.13
N GLY A 18 -0.83 8.74 -5.46
CA GLY A 18 0.59 8.68 -5.09
C GLY A 18 0.90 7.56 -4.10
N TYR A 19 0.06 7.37 -3.09
CA TYR A 19 0.26 6.31 -2.10
C TYR A 19 0.03 4.90 -2.68
N MET A 20 -0.88 4.76 -3.64
CA MET A 20 -1.12 3.51 -4.38
C MET A 20 0.16 3.00 -5.05
N LEU A 21 0.94 3.88 -5.68
CA LEU A 21 2.20 3.51 -6.30
C LEU A 21 3.20 2.96 -5.27
N ASN A 22 3.29 3.59 -4.10
CA ASN A 22 4.14 3.10 -3.01
C ASN A 22 3.68 1.72 -2.50
N LEU A 23 2.37 1.49 -2.41
CA LEU A 23 1.82 0.19 -2.01
C LEU A 23 2.14 -0.91 -3.03
N LEU A 24 2.03 -0.62 -4.33
CA LEU A 24 2.37 -1.57 -5.38
C LEU A 24 3.85 -1.96 -5.32
N SER A 25 4.75 -0.98 -5.19
CA SER A 25 6.19 -1.24 -5.03
C SER A 25 6.52 -1.98 -3.74
N LEU A 26 5.78 -1.74 -2.66
CA LEU A 26 5.93 -2.49 -1.41
C LEU A 26 5.53 -3.96 -1.61
N VAL A 27 4.41 -4.22 -2.30
CA VAL A 27 3.95 -5.59 -2.58
C VAL A 27 4.95 -6.37 -3.43
N ASP A 28 5.57 -5.73 -4.44
CA ASP A 28 6.65 -6.34 -5.23
C ASP A 28 7.81 -6.86 -4.36
N SER A 29 8.05 -6.23 -3.20
CA SER A 29 9.12 -6.62 -2.28
C SER A 29 8.73 -7.76 -1.33
N PHE A 30 7.44 -8.04 -1.13
CA PHE A 30 6.97 -8.98 -0.12
C PHE A 30 7.16 -10.44 -0.47
N THR A 31 7.19 -10.81 -1.75
CA THR A 31 7.27 -12.22 -2.18
C THR A 31 8.49 -12.94 -1.61
N LYS A 32 9.64 -12.26 -1.49
CA LYS A 32 10.82 -12.81 -0.81
C LYS A 32 10.60 -13.08 0.67
N PHE A 33 9.91 -12.18 1.37
CA PHE A 33 9.62 -12.33 2.80
C PHE A 33 8.58 -13.44 3.06
N LEU A 34 7.59 -13.58 2.17
CA LEU A 34 6.59 -14.63 2.28
C LEU A 34 7.19 -16.03 2.10
N SER A 35 8.15 -16.19 1.18
CA SER A 35 8.89 -17.46 1.05
C SER A 35 9.70 -17.79 2.31
N LEU A 36 10.31 -16.79 2.97
CA LEU A 36 11.00 -17.00 4.26
C LEU A 36 10.04 -17.35 5.39
N ALA A 37 8.79 -16.89 5.31
CA ALA A 37 7.73 -17.24 6.27
C ALA A 37 7.10 -18.62 6.02
N GLY A 38 7.60 -19.38 5.03
CA GLY A 38 7.16 -20.74 4.73
C GLY A 38 6.07 -20.87 3.66
N LEU A 39 5.70 -19.77 3.00
CA LEU A 39 4.73 -19.81 1.90
C LEU A 39 5.38 -20.39 0.63
N LEU A 40 4.64 -21.22 -0.12
CA LEU A 40 5.16 -21.73 -1.38
C LEU A 40 5.33 -20.59 -2.40
N PRO A 41 6.34 -20.63 -3.28
CA PRO A 41 6.57 -19.57 -4.27
C PRO A 41 5.35 -19.28 -5.16
N THR A 42 4.58 -20.32 -5.51
CA THR A 42 3.35 -20.18 -6.32
C THR A 42 2.25 -19.47 -5.55
N GLU A 43 2.02 -19.85 -4.29
CA GLU A 43 1.04 -19.21 -3.41
C GLU A 43 1.41 -17.75 -3.12
N ALA A 44 2.70 -17.46 -2.96
CA ALA A 44 3.20 -16.10 -2.78
C ALA A 44 2.94 -15.23 -4.02
N ALA A 45 3.19 -15.76 -5.23
CA ALA A 45 2.92 -15.06 -6.48
C ALA A 45 1.41 -14.84 -6.71
N GLU A 46 0.57 -15.82 -6.39
CA GLU A 46 -0.89 -15.68 -6.45
C GLU A 46 -1.40 -14.61 -5.48
N LEU A 47 -0.88 -14.62 -4.23
CA LEU A 47 -1.23 -13.62 -3.22
C LEU A 47 -0.77 -12.22 -3.63
N GLU A 48 0.44 -12.09 -4.19
CA GLU A 48 0.96 -10.83 -4.74
C GLU A 48 0.05 -10.29 -5.84
N ALA A 49 -0.33 -11.13 -6.81
CA ALA A 49 -1.20 -10.76 -7.92
C ALA A 49 -2.60 -10.33 -7.45
N GLN A 50 -3.18 -11.05 -6.48
CA GLN A 50 -4.47 -10.69 -5.92
C GLN A 50 -4.39 -9.37 -5.13
N THR A 51 -3.35 -9.19 -4.30
CA THR A 51 -3.16 -7.98 -3.52
C THR A 51 -3.02 -6.74 -4.42
N LYS A 52 -2.33 -6.85 -5.56
CA LYS A 52 -2.22 -5.75 -6.53
C LYS A 52 -3.58 -5.35 -7.11
N LYS A 53 -4.44 -6.32 -7.43
CA LYS A 53 -5.82 -6.05 -7.89
C LYS A 53 -6.62 -5.32 -6.81
N ASP A 54 -6.51 -5.76 -5.57
CA ASP A 54 -7.24 -5.16 -4.45
C ASP A 54 -6.78 -3.73 -4.15
N ILE A 55 -5.48 -3.44 -4.23
CA ILE A 55 -4.93 -2.08 -4.09
C ILE A 55 -5.52 -1.12 -5.12
N GLN A 56 -5.70 -1.61 -6.36
CA GLN A 56 -6.23 -0.80 -7.47
C GLN A 56 -7.76 -0.72 -7.50
N ASN A 57 -8.45 -1.53 -6.69
CA ASN A 57 -9.90 -1.55 -6.61
C ASN A 57 -10.41 -0.29 -5.86
N LYS A 58 -11.10 0.60 -6.59
CA LYS A 58 -11.65 1.84 -6.03
C LYS A 58 -12.90 1.64 -5.17
N ASP A 59 -13.51 0.46 -5.21
CA ASP A 59 -14.62 0.10 -4.33
C ASP A 59 -14.11 -0.30 -2.93
N ILE A 60 -12.81 -0.60 -2.79
CA ILE A 60 -12.17 -0.86 -1.50
C ILE A 60 -11.65 0.44 -0.91
N HIS A 61 -12.43 1.02 0.01
CA HIS A 61 -12.09 2.26 0.70
C HIS A 61 -11.23 1.99 1.94
N PHE A 62 -9.90 2.04 1.79
CA PHE A 62 -8.98 1.93 2.91
C PHE A 62 -8.32 3.28 3.22
N VAL A 63 -8.16 3.57 4.52
CA VAL A 63 -7.53 4.79 5.03
C VAL A 63 -6.54 4.45 6.13
N VAL A 64 -5.31 4.98 6.00
CA VAL A 64 -4.31 4.98 7.07
C VAL A 64 -4.40 6.28 7.85
N ASN A 65 -4.56 6.22 9.17
CA ASN A 65 -4.45 7.42 10.01
C ASN A 65 -2.99 7.69 10.41
N THR A 66 -2.24 8.38 9.55
CA THR A 66 -0.82 8.66 9.75
C THR A 66 -0.61 9.91 10.58
N HIS A 67 0.13 9.78 11.70
CA HIS A 67 0.56 10.90 12.53
C HIS A 67 2.05 11.15 12.31
N ILE A 68 2.41 12.34 11.83
CA ILE A 68 3.82 12.73 11.65
C ILE A 68 4.24 13.60 12.82
N VAL A 69 5.18 13.12 13.63
CA VAL A 69 5.74 13.84 14.77
C VAL A 69 7.12 14.35 14.38
N TYR A 70 7.30 15.67 14.43
CA TYR A 70 8.59 16.30 14.19
C TYR A 70 9.29 16.55 15.53
N ALA A 71 10.49 16.01 15.70
CA ALA A 71 11.36 16.29 16.83
C ALA A 71 12.62 17.01 16.34
N ARG A 72 13.05 18.03 17.09
CA ARG A 72 14.33 18.71 16.86
C ARG A 72 15.27 18.31 17.98
N LYS A 73 16.45 17.77 17.63
CA LYS A 73 17.51 17.53 18.61
C LYS A 73 17.81 18.85 19.35
N PRO A 74 17.80 18.88 20.70
CA PRO A 74 18.20 20.07 21.44
C PRO A 74 19.66 20.41 21.11
N LEU A 75 19.94 21.71 20.98
CA LEU A 75 21.28 22.25 20.70
C LEU A 75 22.26 21.89 21.82
#